data_AF-A0A1E3BAR7-F1
#
_entry.id   AF-A0A1E3BAR7-F1
#
_cell.length_a   1.000
_cell.length_b   1.000
_cell.length_c   1.000
_cell.angle_alpha   90.00
_cell.angle_beta   90.00
_cell.angle_gamma   90.00
#
_symmetry.space_group_name_H-M   'P 1'
#
loop_
_entity.id
_entity.type
_entity.pdbx_description
1 polymer ?
#
loop_
_entity_poly.entity_id
_entity_poly.type
_entity_poly.pdbx_seq_one_letter_code
_entity_poly.pdbx_strand_id
1 'polypeptide(L)'
;MPSAPKLTLEERRRGEIALSEFAEYADKQQAYRTHVAPSAPSDSGYSTAAHEDHAELDILDQLGLSDTPRTVKLKDLLLGTGENTEDSIQALAGIIQTRIDEGHGETIFDLGLEDGGDSMGFDLEQWNTALQRLREAAGTLPAHDRILLTHNVGGPEESKVKNDRIQGTWGRVLLRQPAESVEELAELRVAVVGNVDAGKSTMLGVLVKGNLDDGRGKARVNLFRHKHEIESGRTSSVGLEIMGFDSHGEIVGSSQGRKMSWEDIGKRSSKVISFSDLAGHERYLRTTVFGMLSGSPHYCLLMVAANNGLIGMSKEHLGIALALNVPIMVIITKIDICPPQILQETISQLRKILKSAGAQKIPIFLDNMEETINTAGQMVSQRICPIFQVSNVTGENLDLVRTFLNILPHRVQYNPEGPFEFLINDTFSVPHVGTVVSGVVKSGVIHAGDTVVVGPDSLGQFTTTTIKSIERKRIQVNACFAGQSGSFALKRVRRKEVRKGMVVLRKMDQPPKVYREFVAEVLILSHATMIKRRYQAMLHVGAVSQTCSVIDIDRPFIRTGDRALVAFRFIQRPEFLAPGDRVLFREGKTKGLGIVKSVGYDPAHPLYPDAKLNEET
;
A
#
# COMPACT_ATOMS: atom_id res chain seq x y z
N MET A 1 21.22 -11.69 -35.57
CA MET A 1 19.86 -11.64 -34.98
C MET A 1 19.19 -10.36 -35.46
N PRO A 2 18.03 -10.42 -36.14
CA PRO A 2 17.34 -9.21 -36.53
C PRO A 2 16.82 -8.51 -35.27
N SER A 3 17.08 -7.21 -35.17
CA SER A 3 16.59 -6.38 -34.07
C SER A 3 15.05 -6.39 -34.09
N ALA A 4 14.44 -6.62 -32.92
CA ALA A 4 12.99 -6.57 -32.80
C ALA A 4 12.47 -5.20 -33.29
N PRO A 5 11.39 -5.14 -34.07
CA PRO A 5 10.86 -3.89 -34.58
C PRO A 5 10.55 -2.94 -33.41
N LYS A 6 11.09 -1.72 -33.47
CA LYS A 6 10.82 -0.69 -32.47
C LYS A 6 9.34 -0.27 -32.62
N LEU A 7 8.54 -0.50 -31.58
CA LEU A 7 7.17 0.01 -31.47
C LEU A 7 7.10 1.49 -31.88
N THR A 8 6.09 1.85 -32.67
CA THR A 8 5.87 3.23 -33.12
C THR A 8 5.53 4.15 -31.94
N LEU A 9 5.76 5.46 -32.08
CA LEU A 9 5.43 6.44 -31.04
C LEU A 9 3.94 6.47 -30.70
N GLU A 10 3.08 6.24 -31.69
CA GLU A 10 1.63 6.20 -31.53
C GLU A 10 1.16 4.95 -30.75
N GLU A 11 1.70 3.78 -31.07
CA GLU A 11 1.42 2.54 -30.33
C GLU A 11 1.86 2.63 -28.87
N ARG A 12 3.00 3.29 -28.60
CA ARG A 12 3.46 3.54 -27.22
C ARG A 12 2.52 4.46 -26.46
N ARG A 13 2.09 5.56 -27.09
CA ARG A 13 1.16 6.52 -26.47
C ARG A 13 -0.21 5.89 -26.18
N ARG A 14 -0.70 5.05 -27.09
CA ARG A 14 -1.94 4.29 -26.90
C ARG A 14 -1.84 3.29 -25.74
N GLY A 15 -0.74 2.53 -25.66
CA GLY A 15 -0.50 1.61 -24.54
C GLY A 15 -0.36 2.32 -23.18
N GLU A 16 0.24 3.51 -23.18
CA GLU A 16 0.36 4.35 -21.99
C GLU A 16 -1.01 4.85 -21.49
N ILE A 17 -1.88 5.41 -22.35
CA ILE A 17 -3.22 5.85 -21.94
C ILE A 17 -4.05 4.69 -21.39
N ALA A 18 -4.02 3.55 -22.11
CA ALA A 18 -4.76 2.36 -21.72
C ALA A 18 -4.33 1.82 -20.34
N LEU A 19 -3.07 2.00 -19.94
CA LEU A 19 -2.57 1.60 -18.62
C LEU A 19 -3.25 2.39 -17.49
N SER A 20 -3.40 3.70 -17.65
CA SER A 20 -4.04 4.55 -16.63
C SER A 20 -5.52 4.22 -16.48
N GLU A 21 -6.25 4.11 -17.60
CA GLU A 21 -7.67 3.74 -17.60
C GLU A 21 -7.90 2.35 -17.00
N PHE A 22 -7.00 1.40 -17.29
CA PHE A 22 -7.08 0.05 -16.74
C PHE A 22 -6.80 0.00 -15.24
N ALA A 23 -5.86 0.82 -14.74
CA ALA A 23 -5.58 0.92 -13.31
C ALA A 23 -6.79 1.48 -12.53
N GLU A 24 -7.42 2.55 -13.03
CA GLU A 24 -8.64 3.10 -12.40
C GLU A 24 -9.80 2.08 -12.42
N TYR A 25 -9.92 1.34 -13.52
CA TYR A 25 -10.89 0.25 -13.63
C TYR A 25 -10.61 -0.90 -12.65
N ALA A 26 -9.35 -1.28 -12.46
CA ALA A 26 -8.93 -2.31 -11.51
C ALA A 26 -9.34 -1.97 -10.09
N ASP A 27 -9.16 -0.72 -9.68
CA ASP A 27 -9.49 -0.27 -8.34
C ASP A 27 -10.99 -0.29 -8.08
N LYS A 28 -11.80 0.15 -9.05
CA LYS A 28 -13.27 0.03 -8.95
C LYS A 28 -13.68 -1.42 -8.72
N GLN A 29 -13.13 -2.35 -9.50
CA GLN A 29 -13.41 -3.79 -9.36
C GLN A 29 -12.93 -4.35 -8.02
N GLN A 30 -11.82 -3.84 -7.47
CA GLN A 30 -11.35 -4.24 -6.15
C GLN A 30 -12.21 -3.69 -5.01
N ALA A 31 -12.65 -2.44 -5.09
CA ALA A 31 -13.56 -1.85 -4.12
C ALA A 31 -14.88 -2.64 -4.05
N TYR A 32 -15.46 -3.02 -5.20
CA TYR A 32 -16.63 -3.90 -5.24
C TYR A 32 -16.40 -5.21 -4.49
N ARG A 33 -15.20 -5.82 -4.56
CA ARG A 33 -14.90 -7.04 -3.81
C ARG A 33 -14.86 -6.81 -2.31
N THR A 34 -14.30 -5.70 -1.84
CA THR A 34 -14.22 -5.40 -0.40
C THR A 34 -15.61 -5.22 0.23
N HIS A 35 -16.58 -4.71 -0.54
CA HIS A 35 -17.96 -4.50 -0.10
C HIS A 35 -18.91 -5.70 -0.31
N VAL A 36 -18.61 -6.65 -1.22
CA VAL A 36 -19.54 -7.72 -1.63
C VAL A 36 -19.19 -9.10 -1.05
N ALA A 37 -18.53 -9.19 0.11
CA ALA A 37 -18.41 -10.49 0.78
C ALA A 37 -19.81 -10.99 1.21
N PRO A 38 -20.29 -12.15 0.73
CA PRO A 38 -21.65 -12.59 1.05
C PRO A 38 -21.73 -12.97 2.53
N SER A 39 -22.56 -12.25 3.28
CA SER A 39 -23.09 -12.73 4.55
C SER A 39 -23.85 -14.03 4.30
N ALA A 40 -23.57 -15.06 5.09
CA ALA A 40 -24.42 -16.25 5.13
C ALA A 40 -25.84 -15.81 5.52
N PRO A 41 -26.90 -16.39 4.95
CA PRO A 41 -28.26 -15.96 5.24
C PRO A 41 -28.60 -16.32 6.69
N SER A 42 -28.61 -15.31 7.56
CA SER A 42 -29.32 -15.38 8.83
C SER A 42 -30.81 -15.26 8.52
N ASP A 43 -31.56 -16.26 8.96
CA ASP A 43 -33.01 -16.36 8.83
C ASP A 43 -33.69 -15.24 9.65
N SER A 44 -33.83 -14.07 9.05
CA SER A 44 -34.70 -12.99 9.49
C SER A 44 -35.06 -12.16 8.26
N GLY A 45 -36.22 -12.46 7.69
CA GLY A 45 -36.71 -11.80 6.48
C GLY A 45 -36.96 -10.32 6.69
N TYR A 46 -36.04 -9.49 6.23
CA TYR A 46 -36.31 -8.15 5.70
C TYR A 46 -35.32 -7.90 4.56
N SER A 47 -35.85 -7.89 3.34
CA SER A 47 -35.13 -7.48 2.13
C SER A 47 -35.24 -5.95 2.03
N THR A 48 -34.12 -5.24 2.09
CA THR A 48 -34.02 -3.87 1.63
C THR A 48 -33.15 -3.84 0.37
N ALA A 49 -33.80 -3.58 -0.76
CA ALA A 49 -33.15 -3.36 -2.03
C ALA A 49 -32.44 -2.00 -1.98
N ALA A 50 -31.15 -1.98 -2.31
CA ALA A 50 -30.38 -0.77 -2.48
C ALA A 50 -30.77 -0.09 -3.80
N HIS A 51 -31.56 0.97 -3.69
CA HIS A 51 -31.68 2.10 -4.64
C HIS A 51 -32.78 3.03 -4.11
N GLU A 52 -32.43 4.08 -3.34
CA GLU A 52 -33.21 5.36 -3.23
C GLU A 52 -32.65 6.39 -2.19
N ASP A 53 -31.34 6.62 -2.10
CA ASP A 53 -30.79 7.65 -1.17
C ASP A 53 -31.04 9.12 -1.60
N HIS A 54 -31.84 9.36 -2.64
CA HIS A 54 -32.20 10.71 -3.10
C HIS A 54 -33.69 11.05 -2.93
N ALA A 55 -34.57 10.09 -2.64
CA ALA A 55 -36.00 10.34 -2.52
C ALA A 55 -36.44 10.71 -1.10
N GLU A 56 -35.76 10.21 -0.06
CA GLU A 56 -36.14 10.48 1.33
C GLU A 56 -35.77 11.90 1.80
N LEU A 57 -34.69 12.47 1.26
CA LEU A 57 -34.26 13.83 1.59
C LEU A 57 -35.22 14.91 1.07
N ASP A 58 -35.82 14.71 -0.11
CA ASP A 58 -36.78 15.65 -0.71
C ASP A 58 -38.15 15.66 0.01
N ILE A 59 -38.53 14.54 0.64
CA ILE A 59 -39.81 14.42 1.38
C ILE A 59 -39.72 15.12 2.75
N LEU A 60 -38.54 15.12 3.38
CA LEU A 60 -38.31 15.78 4.67
C LEU A 60 -38.33 17.32 4.53
N ASP A 61 -37.82 17.86 3.42
CA ASP A 61 -37.85 19.30 3.11
C ASP A 61 -39.26 19.82 2.81
N GLN A 62 -40.14 19.00 2.21
CA GLN A 62 -41.52 19.39 1.91
C GLN A 62 -42.46 19.35 3.14
N LEU A 63 -42.11 18.61 4.19
CA LEU A 63 -42.93 18.47 5.40
C LEU A 63 -42.56 19.43 6.55
N GLY A 64 -41.53 20.27 6.39
CA GLY A 64 -41.17 21.29 7.38
C GLY A 64 -40.75 20.74 8.75
N LEU A 65 -40.34 19.47 8.80
CA LEU A 65 -39.90 18.76 10.02
C LEU A 65 -38.38 18.58 10.08
N SER A 66 -37.61 19.50 9.49
CA SER A 66 -36.17 19.56 9.67
C SER A 66 -35.82 20.28 10.99
N ASP A 67 -36.11 19.64 12.13
CA ASP A 67 -35.34 19.91 13.35
C ASP A 67 -33.93 19.34 13.11
N THR A 68 -33.15 20.07 12.29
CA THR A 68 -31.72 19.82 12.17
C THR A 68 -31.12 20.15 13.53
N PRO A 69 -30.45 19.20 14.21
CA PRO A 69 -29.74 19.53 15.43
C PRO A 69 -28.76 20.65 15.08
N ARG A 70 -28.84 21.78 15.80
CA ARG A 70 -27.95 22.93 15.61
C ARG A 70 -26.51 22.40 15.50
N THR A 71 -25.95 22.39 14.29
CA THR A 71 -24.57 21.99 14.06
C THR A 71 -23.70 23.02 14.76
N VAL A 72 -23.23 22.68 15.96
CA VAL A 72 -22.34 23.54 16.72
C VAL A 72 -21.09 23.77 15.87
N LYS A 73 -20.79 25.03 15.57
CA LYS A 73 -19.64 25.36 14.73
C LYS A 73 -18.38 24.93 15.45
N LEU A 74 -17.45 24.29 14.73
CA LEU A 74 -16.17 23.84 15.28
C LEU A 74 -15.40 24.97 15.98
N LYS A 75 -15.49 26.19 15.42
CA LYS A 75 -14.94 27.41 16.01
C LYS A 75 -15.45 27.67 17.43
N ASP A 76 -16.74 27.48 17.67
CA ASP A 76 -17.35 27.75 18.99
C ASP A 76 -16.94 26.70 20.02
N LEU A 77 -16.75 25.44 19.58
CA LEU A 77 -16.20 24.36 20.41
C LEU A 77 -14.73 24.61 20.79
N LEU A 78 -13.94 25.10 19.83
CA LEU A 78 -12.51 25.38 20.03
C LEU A 78 -12.28 26.62 20.91
N LEU A 79 -13.14 27.63 20.84
CA LEU A 79 -13.02 28.85 21.66
C LEU A 79 -13.80 28.79 22.98
N GLY A 80 -14.76 27.85 23.11
CA GLY A 80 -15.58 27.73 24.31
C GLY A 80 -16.63 28.83 24.46
N THR A 81 -17.09 29.42 23.35
CA THR A 81 -18.07 30.51 23.33
C THR A 81 -19.53 30.04 23.48
N GLY A 82 -19.77 28.72 23.58
CA GLY A 82 -21.09 28.13 23.80
C GLY A 82 -21.55 28.16 25.27
N GLU A 83 -22.84 27.92 25.50
CA GLU A 83 -23.50 28.07 26.81
C GLU A 83 -22.97 27.11 27.91
N ASN A 84 -22.32 25.98 27.54
CA ASN A 84 -21.72 25.01 28.47
C ASN A 84 -20.26 24.62 28.08
N THR A 85 -19.28 25.03 28.90
CA THR A 85 -17.85 24.78 28.68
C THR A 85 -17.44 23.31 28.80
N GLU A 86 -18.04 22.53 29.69
CA GLU A 86 -17.71 21.11 29.87
C GLU A 86 -18.30 20.23 28.75
N ASP A 87 -19.57 20.47 28.37
CA ASP A 87 -20.22 19.76 27.27
C ASP A 87 -19.51 20.00 25.93
N SER A 88 -18.92 21.20 25.74
CA SER A 88 -18.17 21.51 24.53
C SER A 88 -16.82 20.78 24.43
N ILE A 89 -16.15 20.47 25.55
CA ILE A 89 -14.94 19.64 25.55
C ILE A 89 -15.29 18.19 25.21
N GLN A 90 -16.38 17.66 25.76
CA GLN A 90 -16.84 16.30 25.42
C GLN A 90 -17.26 16.18 23.96
N ALA A 91 -17.96 17.19 23.42
CA ALA A 91 -18.31 17.24 22.00
C ALA A 91 -17.04 17.30 21.11
N LEU A 92 -16.05 18.11 21.48
CA LEU A 92 -14.77 18.17 20.77
C LEU A 92 -14.03 16.82 20.84
N ALA A 93 -14.01 16.18 22.00
CA ALA A 93 -13.42 14.84 22.16
C ALA A 93 -14.13 13.79 21.30
N GLY A 94 -15.46 13.84 21.18
CA GLY A 94 -16.21 12.95 20.28
C GLY A 94 -15.80 13.12 18.81
N ILE A 95 -15.63 14.36 18.35
CA ILE A 95 -15.16 14.67 16.98
C ILE A 95 -13.74 14.13 16.77
N ILE A 96 -12.84 14.37 17.73
CA ILE A 96 -11.46 13.89 17.66
C ILE A 96 -11.42 12.36 17.64
N GLN A 97 -12.18 11.69 18.51
CA GLN A 97 -12.24 10.23 18.57
C GLN A 97 -12.70 9.64 17.24
N THR A 98 -13.74 10.22 16.64
CA THR A 98 -14.26 9.79 15.33
C THR A 98 -13.16 9.90 14.25
N ARG A 99 -12.44 11.02 14.22
CA ARG A 99 -11.34 11.23 13.25
C ARG A 99 -10.14 10.32 13.52
N ILE A 100 -9.85 10.00 14.77
CA ILE A 100 -8.79 9.05 15.14
C ILE A 100 -9.17 7.63 14.72
N ASP A 101 -10.42 7.22 14.91
CA ASP A 101 -10.91 5.91 14.52
C ASP A 101 -10.89 5.73 13.00
N GLU A 102 -11.34 6.75 12.26
CA GLU A 102 -11.23 6.79 10.79
C GLU A 102 -9.78 6.76 10.30
N GLY A 103 -8.87 7.39 11.04
CA GLY A 103 -7.43 7.42 10.75
C GLY A 103 -6.63 6.24 11.31
N HIS A 104 -7.29 5.22 11.86
CA HIS A 104 -6.67 4.04 12.46
C HIS A 104 -5.68 4.35 13.60
N GLY A 105 -6.10 5.20 14.55
CA GLY A 105 -5.35 5.54 15.76
C GLY A 105 -4.57 6.85 15.68
N GLU A 106 -4.69 7.60 14.59
CA GLU A 106 -4.09 8.93 14.44
C GLU A 106 -4.91 9.85 13.53
N THR A 107 -4.80 11.16 13.74
CA THR A 107 -5.39 12.15 12.84
C THR A 107 -4.55 13.43 12.82
N ILE A 108 -4.62 14.18 11.72
CA ILE A 108 -4.07 15.52 11.64
C ILE A 108 -5.22 16.49 11.81
N PHE A 109 -5.16 17.29 12.86
CA PHE A 109 -6.15 18.31 13.17
C PHE A 109 -5.65 19.67 12.70
N ASP A 110 -6.34 20.26 11.74
CA ASP A 110 -6.11 21.64 11.32
C ASP A 110 -6.76 22.57 12.38
N LEU A 111 -5.93 23.25 13.17
CA LEU A 111 -6.38 24.21 14.17
C LEU A 111 -6.41 25.61 13.55
N GLY A 112 -7.51 26.35 13.71
CA GLY A 112 -7.70 27.67 13.11
C GLY A 112 -8.11 27.66 11.63
N LEU A 113 -8.33 26.47 11.05
CA LEU A 113 -8.96 26.27 9.75
C LEU A 113 -10.23 25.44 9.91
N GLU A 114 -11.22 25.70 9.07
CA GLU A 114 -12.36 24.79 8.88
C GLU A 114 -11.96 23.57 8.05
N ASP A 115 -12.81 22.54 8.02
CA ASP A 115 -12.54 21.31 7.26
C ASP A 115 -12.40 21.55 5.74
N GLY A 116 -12.96 22.66 5.23
CA GLY A 116 -12.77 23.13 3.86
C GLY A 116 -11.43 23.83 3.59
N GLY A 117 -10.62 24.07 4.63
CA GLY A 117 -9.37 24.83 4.55
C GLY A 117 -9.55 26.35 4.66
N ASP A 118 -10.78 26.82 4.91
CA ASP A 118 -11.07 28.24 5.12
C ASP A 118 -10.61 28.70 6.50
N SER A 119 -10.13 29.93 6.60
CA SER A 119 -9.59 30.45 7.86
C SER A 119 -10.69 30.79 8.86
N MET A 120 -10.52 30.36 10.11
CA MET A 120 -11.35 30.80 11.22
C MET A 120 -11.00 32.21 11.72
N GLY A 121 -9.89 32.79 11.25
CA GLY A 121 -9.44 34.14 11.59
C GLY A 121 -8.98 34.30 13.05
N PHE A 122 -8.31 33.29 13.63
CA PHE A 122 -7.82 33.36 15.00
C PHE A 122 -6.71 34.39 15.18
N ASP A 123 -6.73 35.12 16.29
CA ASP A 123 -5.57 35.81 16.82
C ASP A 123 -4.71 34.88 17.71
N LEU A 124 -3.58 35.38 18.21
CA LEU A 124 -2.65 34.58 19.02
C LEU A 124 -3.27 34.09 20.35
N GLU A 125 -4.16 34.88 20.96
CA GLU A 125 -4.82 34.51 22.22
C GLU A 125 -5.87 33.42 21.99
N GLN A 126 -6.64 33.56 20.91
CA GLN A 126 -7.61 32.57 20.45
C GLN A 126 -6.93 31.26 20.04
N TRP A 127 -5.78 31.33 19.36
CA TRP A 127 -4.96 30.16 19.06
C TRP A 127 -4.52 29.41 20.31
N ASN A 128 -3.97 30.13 21.30
CA ASN A 128 -3.50 29.51 22.54
C ASN A 128 -4.66 28.88 23.32
N THR A 129 -5.81 29.54 23.35
CA THR A 129 -7.04 29.03 23.97
C THR A 129 -7.53 27.76 23.26
N ALA A 130 -7.58 27.79 21.92
CA ALA A 130 -8.00 26.65 21.12
C ALA A 130 -7.04 25.46 21.25
N LEU A 131 -5.73 25.71 21.27
CA LEU A 131 -4.71 24.68 21.48
C LEU A 131 -4.81 24.07 22.89
N GLN A 132 -5.05 24.88 23.92
CA GLN A 132 -5.25 24.39 25.28
C GLN A 132 -6.49 23.49 25.36
N ARG A 133 -7.62 23.92 24.81
CA ARG A 133 -8.85 23.13 24.78
C ARG A 133 -8.69 21.85 23.96
N LEU A 134 -7.95 21.90 22.85
CA LEU A 134 -7.59 20.73 22.06
C LEU A 134 -6.80 19.73 22.90
N ARG A 135 -5.84 20.19 23.70
CA ARG A 135 -5.06 19.33 24.63
C ARG A 135 -5.91 18.76 25.74
N GLU A 136 -6.82 19.54 26.31
CA GLU A 136 -7.76 19.07 27.33
C GLU A 136 -8.69 17.98 26.76
N ALA A 137 -9.27 18.21 25.58
CA ALA A 137 -10.08 17.21 24.88
C ALA A 137 -9.25 15.97 24.51
N ALA A 138 -8.06 16.16 23.95
CA ALA A 138 -7.15 15.07 23.62
C ALA A 138 -6.68 14.28 24.83
N GLY A 139 -6.64 14.88 26.03
CA GLY A 139 -6.32 14.22 27.29
C GLY A 139 -7.50 13.49 27.95
N THR A 140 -8.74 13.78 27.55
CA THR A 140 -9.90 12.91 27.86
C THR A 140 -9.86 11.61 27.07
N LEU A 141 -9.27 11.68 25.88
CA LEU A 141 -8.87 10.52 25.10
C LEU A 141 -7.47 10.10 25.57
N PRO A 142 -7.05 8.84 25.46
CA PRO A 142 -5.66 8.48 25.66
C PRO A 142 -4.84 8.92 24.43
N ALA A 143 -4.85 10.19 24.03
CA ALA A 143 -4.16 10.67 22.82
C ALA A 143 -3.09 11.71 23.15
N HIS A 144 -1.97 11.66 22.43
CA HIS A 144 -0.90 12.65 22.53
C HIS A 144 -0.96 13.64 21.37
N ASP A 145 -0.68 14.91 21.64
CA ASP A 145 -0.58 15.96 20.65
C ASP A 145 0.87 16.29 20.26
N ARG A 146 1.08 16.59 18.98
CA ARG A 146 2.30 17.20 18.48
C ARG A 146 1.98 18.26 17.45
N ILE A 147 2.49 19.46 17.65
CA ILE A 147 2.45 20.51 16.64
C ILE A 147 3.41 20.14 15.52
N LEU A 148 2.90 20.11 14.28
CA LEU A 148 3.69 19.83 13.09
C LEU A 148 4.06 21.10 12.33
N LEU A 149 3.16 22.09 12.32
CA LEU A 149 3.30 23.32 11.54
C LEU A 149 2.47 24.44 12.18
N THR A 150 3.00 25.65 12.21
CA THR A 150 2.23 26.85 12.56
C THR A 150 2.43 27.97 11.55
N HIS A 151 1.44 28.84 11.45
CA HIS A 151 1.49 30.09 10.69
C HIS A 151 0.99 31.24 11.55
N ASN A 152 1.76 32.32 11.59
CA ASN A 152 1.53 33.55 12.35
C ASN A 152 1.49 33.36 13.88
N VAL A 153 2.00 32.25 14.42
CA VAL A 153 2.06 31.95 15.86
C VAL A 153 3.45 32.22 16.43
N GLY A 154 4.49 31.94 15.64
CA GLY A 154 5.89 31.95 16.06
C GLY A 154 6.33 30.62 16.69
N GLY A 155 7.63 30.51 16.98
CA GLY A 155 8.23 29.30 17.57
C GLY A 155 9.05 28.47 16.57
N PRO A 156 9.49 27.27 16.97
CA PRO A 156 10.38 26.43 16.15
C PRO A 156 9.67 25.80 14.95
N GLU A 157 8.36 25.53 15.06
CA GLU A 157 7.53 24.90 14.02
C GLU A 157 6.86 25.91 13.07
N GLU A 158 7.21 27.20 13.20
CA GLU A 158 6.67 28.26 12.38
C GLU A 158 7.15 28.13 10.93
N SER A 159 6.19 28.18 10.00
CA SER A 159 6.56 28.16 8.59
C SER A 159 7.34 29.42 8.20
N LYS A 160 8.38 29.20 7.38
CA LYS A 160 9.14 30.28 6.75
C LYS A 160 8.43 30.84 5.52
N VAL A 161 7.41 30.16 5.00
CA VAL A 161 6.65 30.61 3.83
C VAL A 161 5.50 31.49 4.30
N LYS A 162 5.47 32.74 3.81
CA LYS A 162 4.34 33.62 4.05
C LYS A 162 3.17 33.20 3.18
N ASN A 163 2.02 32.97 3.79
CA ASN A 163 0.81 32.59 3.10
C ASN A 163 -0.15 33.79 3.07
N ASP A 164 -0.11 34.58 1.99
CA ASP A 164 -0.90 35.81 1.87
C ASP A 164 -2.42 35.56 1.79
N ARG A 165 -2.84 34.31 1.56
CA ARG A 165 -4.26 33.93 1.48
C ARG A 165 -4.94 33.76 2.84
N ILE A 166 -4.19 33.33 3.86
CA ILE A 166 -4.74 33.06 5.19
C ILE A 166 -4.10 34.04 6.17
N GLN A 167 -4.86 35.08 6.55
CA GLN A 167 -4.36 36.14 7.42
C GLN A 167 -4.41 35.78 8.92
N GLY A 168 -5.22 34.80 9.31
CA GLY A 168 -5.33 34.35 10.70
C GLY A 168 -4.13 33.50 11.16
N THR A 169 -4.05 33.28 12.47
CA THR A 169 -3.17 32.27 13.07
C THR A 169 -3.79 30.89 12.90
N TRP A 170 -2.99 29.91 12.46
CA TRP A 170 -3.44 28.54 12.29
C TRP A 170 -2.26 27.58 12.31
N GLY A 171 -2.53 26.29 12.38
CA GLY A 171 -1.50 25.28 12.35
C GLY A 171 -2.05 23.87 12.32
N ARG A 172 -1.14 22.90 12.23
CA ARG A 172 -1.46 21.47 12.13
C ARG A 172 -0.95 20.74 13.34
N VAL A 173 -1.84 19.99 13.97
CA VAL A 173 -1.54 19.20 15.16
C VAL A 173 -1.77 17.73 14.84
N LEU A 174 -0.73 16.91 14.98
CA LEU A 174 -0.86 15.46 14.96
C LEU A 174 -1.42 15.01 16.31
N LEU A 175 -2.53 14.28 16.27
CA LEU A 175 -3.11 13.60 17.42
C LEU A 175 -2.93 12.09 17.19
N ARG A 176 -2.31 11.39 18.14
CA ARG A 176 -2.05 9.95 18.02
C ARG A 176 -2.28 9.23 19.34
N GLN A 177 -2.99 8.11 19.28
CA GLN A 177 -3.18 7.22 20.42
C GLN A 177 -1.96 6.28 20.59
N PRO A 178 -1.50 6.02 21.82
CA PRO A 178 -0.55 4.96 22.08
C PRO A 178 -1.20 3.61 21.78
N ALA A 179 -0.44 2.70 21.17
CA ALA A 179 -0.93 1.34 20.98
C ALA A 179 -0.89 0.62 22.34
N GLU A 180 -2.03 0.14 22.84
CA GLU A 180 -2.07 -0.61 24.10
C GLU A 180 -1.42 -1.98 23.92
N SER A 181 -1.54 -2.54 22.72
CA SER A 181 -0.97 -3.83 22.35
C SER A 181 -0.33 -3.80 20.96
N VAL A 182 0.55 -4.78 20.72
CA VAL A 182 1.14 -4.98 19.39
C VAL A 182 0.08 -5.38 18.36
N GLU A 183 -1.07 -5.89 18.80
CA GLU A 183 -2.19 -6.27 17.95
C GLU A 183 -2.84 -5.05 17.29
N GLU A 184 -2.96 -3.95 18.02
CA GLU A 184 -3.52 -2.67 17.56
C GLU A 184 -2.51 -1.79 16.81
N LEU A 185 -1.24 -2.17 16.81
CA LEU A 185 -0.18 -1.41 16.18
C LEU A 185 -0.44 -1.16 14.69
N ALA A 186 -0.64 0.11 14.34
CA ALA A 186 -0.82 0.57 12.97
C ALA A 186 0.42 0.23 12.13
N GLU A 187 0.21 -0.49 11.01
CA GLU A 187 1.27 -0.97 10.15
C GLU A 187 1.14 -0.43 8.73
N LEU A 188 2.13 0.35 8.29
CA LEU A 188 2.26 0.73 6.90
C LEU A 188 3.32 -0.12 6.19
N ARG A 189 2.94 -0.82 5.13
CA ARG A 189 3.89 -1.56 4.30
C ARG A 189 4.37 -0.70 3.14
N VAL A 190 5.68 -0.55 3.03
CA VAL A 190 6.32 0.27 2.00
C VAL A 190 7.32 -0.57 1.22
N ALA A 191 7.10 -0.72 -0.08
CA ALA A 191 8.03 -1.40 -0.97
C ALA A 191 9.12 -0.45 -1.47
N VAL A 192 10.40 -0.80 -1.29
CA VAL A 192 11.52 -0.01 -1.78
C VAL A 192 12.05 -0.61 -3.07
N VAL A 193 11.94 0.14 -4.16
CA VAL A 193 12.29 -0.29 -5.51
C VAL A 193 13.22 0.70 -6.20
N GLY A 194 13.92 0.25 -7.23
CA GLY A 194 14.84 1.09 -8.00
C GLY A 194 15.99 0.29 -8.61
N ASN A 195 16.73 0.92 -9.52
CA ASN A 195 17.83 0.28 -10.24
C ASN A 195 18.98 -0.16 -9.31
N VAL A 196 19.90 -0.97 -9.84
CA VAL A 196 21.19 -1.25 -9.21
C VAL A 196 21.89 0.09 -8.89
N ASP A 197 22.53 0.18 -7.72
CA ASP A 197 23.24 1.36 -7.23
C ASP A 197 22.40 2.62 -6.95
N ALA A 198 21.07 2.54 -7.01
CA ALA A 198 20.17 3.64 -6.61
C ALA A 198 20.17 3.96 -5.10
N GLY A 199 20.90 3.20 -4.29
CA GLY A 199 21.01 3.42 -2.84
C GLY A 199 19.86 2.89 -1.99
N LYS A 200 19.07 1.91 -2.48
CA LYS A 200 17.92 1.30 -1.77
C LYS A 200 18.27 0.83 -0.36
N SER A 201 19.13 -0.18 -0.25
CA SER A 201 19.54 -0.77 1.02
C SER A 201 20.36 0.21 1.87
N THR A 202 21.07 1.14 1.24
CA THR A 202 21.78 2.21 1.96
C THR A 202 20.79 3.14 2.66
N MET A 203 19.79 3.66 1.94
CA MET A 203 18.76 4.54 2.49
C MET A 203 17.96 3.84 3.59
N LEU A 204 17.56 2.59 3.38
CA LEU A 204 16.89 1.80 4.41
C LEU A 204 17.76 1.64 5.67
N GLY A 205 19.05 1.39 5.50
CA GLY A 205 19.99 1.29 6.61
C GLY A 205 20.08 2.59 7.41
N VAL A 206 20.11 3.74 6.73
CA VAL A 206 20.17 5.07 7.36
C VAL A 206 18.85 5.42 8.06
N LEU A 207 17.70 5.15 7.45
CA LEU A 207 16.39 5.44 8.05
C LEU A 207 16.14 4.59 9.31
N VAL A 208 16.43 3.29 9.25
CA VAL A 208 16.11 2.35 10.33
C VAL A 208 17.12 2.42 11.46
N LYS A 209 18.41 2.64 11.16
CA LYS A 209 19.47 2.64 12.19
C LYS A 209 19.86 4.02 12.70
N GLY A 210 19.42 5.09 12.03
CA GLY A 210 19.74 6.48 12.38
C GLY A 210 21.16 6.96 12.02
N ASN A 211 22.10 6.04 11.76
CA ASN A 211 23.46 6.40 11.38
C ASN A 211 23.58 6.71 9.89
N LEU A 212 24.30 7.78 9.55
CA LEU A 212 24.66 8.13 8.17
C LEU A 212 25.58 7.07 7.54
N ASP A 213 25.54 6.99 6.21
CA ASP A 213 26.44 6.15 5.44
C ASP A 213 27.83 6.79 5.32
N ASP A 214 28.87 5.97 5.23
CA ASP A 214 30.26 6.43 5.08
C ASP A 214 30.67 6.64 3.62
N GLY A 215 29.71 6.63 2.70
CA GLY A 215 29.93 6.67 1.25
C GLY A 215 30.50 5.38 0.66
N ARG A 216 30.85 4.39 1.50
CA ARG A 216 31.34 3.06 1.11
C ARG A 216 30.31 1.96 1.34
N GLY A 217 29.12 2.32 1.82
CA GLY A 217 27.99 1.41 2.00
C GLY A 217 28.00 0.68 3.35
N LYS A 218 28.60 1.24 4.40
CA LYS A 218 28.50 0.71 5.77
C LYS A 218 27.05 0.52 6.21
N ALA A 219 26.14 1.40 5.79
CA ALA A 219 24.72 1.30 6.10
C ALA A 219 24.05 0.08 5.44
N ARG A 220 24.42 -0.29 4.20
CA ARG A 220 23.83 -1.43 3.49
C ARG A 220 24.38 -2.80 3.90
N VAL A 221 25.66 -2.90 4.27
CA VAL A 221 26.29 -4.17 4.69
C VAL A 221 25.52 -4.83 5.84
N ASN A 222 24.99 -3.98 6.71
CA ASN A 222 24.16 -4.32 7.84
C ASN A 222 22.81 -4.97 7.52
N LEU A 223 22.33 -4.84 6.28
CA LEU A 223 21.06 -5.38 5.81
C LEU A 223 21.23 -6.67 5.01
N PHE A 224 22.45 -6.98 4.54
CA PHE A 224 22.71 -8.19 3.78
C PHE A 224 22.52 -9.43 4.65
N ARG A 225 21.78 -10.41 4.09
CA ARG A 225 21.41 -11.64 4.79
C ARG A 225 22.22 -12.84 4.32
N HIS A 226 22.69 -12.79 3.08
CA HIS A 226 23.39 -13.90 2.45
C HIS A 226 24.83 -13.55 2.12
N LYS A 227 25.71 -14.57 2.18
CA LYS A 227 27.14 -14.42 1.89
C LYS A 227 27.40 -13.81 0.51
N HIS A 228 26.67 -14.23 -0.52
CA HIS A 228 26.79 -13.70 -1.87
C HIS A 228 26.31 -12.25 -2.01
N GLU A 229 25.43 -11.76 -1.13
CA GLU A 229 25.04 -10.33 -1.11
C GLU A 229 26.19 -9.47 -0.59
N ILE A 230 26.93 -9.97 0.41
CA ILE A 230 28.13 -9.33 0.95
C ILE A 230 29.24 -9.30 -0.09
N GLU A 231 29.48 -10.42 -0.77
CA GLU A 231 30.53 -10.55 -1.80
C GLU A 231 30.22 -9.73 -3.06
N SER A 232 28.98 -9.76 -3.54
CA SER A 232 28.59 -9.06 -4.76
C SER A 232 28.19 -7.60 -4.53
N GLY A 233 27.95 -7.20 -3.28
CA GLY A 233 27.39 -5.89 -2.92
C GLY A 233 25.95 -5.66 -3.41
N ARG A 234 25.21 -6.72 -3.77
CA ARG A 234 23.88 -6.64 -4.40
C ARG A 234 22.84 -7.44 -3.61
N THR A 235 21.71 -6.81 -3.31
CA THR A 235 20.53 -7.47 -2.73
C THR A 235 19.92 -8.47 -3.71
N SER A 236 19.68 -9.69 -3.23
CA SER A 236 19.17 -10.82 -4.02
C SER A 236 17.82 -11.34 -3.52
N SER A 237 17.49 -11.05 -2.26
CA SER A 237 16.29 -11.50 -1.56
C SER A 237 15.39 -10.32 -1.19
N VAL A 238 14.13 -10.60 -0.84
CA VAL A 238 13.26 -9.57 -0.23
C VAL A 238 13.69 -9.39 1.22
N GLY A 239 14.32 -8.26 1.52
CA GLY A 239 14.62 -7.84 2.88
C GLY A 239 13.37 -7.26 3.54
N LEU A 240 13.19 -7.51 4.83
CA LEU A 240 12.17 -6.84 5.65
C LEU A 240 12.90 -6.09 6.75
N GLU A 241 12.58 -4.82 6.91
CA GLU A 241 13.07 -3.95 8.00
C GLU A 241 11.91 -3.12 8.53
N ILE A 242 11.99 -2.68 9.78
CA ILE A 242 10.92 -1.90 10.42
C ILE A 242 11.47 -0.59 10.99
N MET A 243 10.63 0.44 10.95
CA MET A 243 10.87 1.73 11.56
C MET A 243 9.64 2.11 12.39
N GLY A 244 9.86 2.44 13.65
CA GLY A 244 8.79 2.75 14.60
C GLY A 244 8.71 4.24 14.92
N PHE A 245 7.49 4.73 15.09
CA PHE A 245 7.19 6.05 15.64
C PHE A 245 6.40 5.87 16.93
N ASP A 246 6.76 6.62 17.96
CA ASP A 246 6.01 6.66 19.21
C ASP A 246 4.72 7.49 19.06
N SER A 247 3.99 7.65 20.18
CA SER A 247 2.76 8.45 20.24
C SER A 247 3.00 9.93 19.98
N HIS A 248 4.22 10.43 20.20
CA HIS A 248 4.62 11.81 19.93
C HIS A 248 5.17 11.97 18.51
N GLY A 249 5.20 10.93 17.69
CA GLY A 249 5.74 10.98 16.33
C GLY A 249 7.26 11.01 16.24
N GLU A 250 7.97 10.76 17.34
CA GLU A 250 9.42 10.62 17.34
C GLU A 250 9.82 9.20 16.93
N ILE A 251 10.99 9.08 16.30
CA ILE A 251 11.50 7.79 15.84
C ILE A 251 11.96 6.99 17.05
N VAL A 252 11.45 5.75 17.17
CA VAL A 252 11.91 4.79 18.17
C VAL A 252 13.32 4.31 17.81
N GLY A 253 14.31 5.06 18.28
CA GLY A 253 15.73 4.84 18.02
C GLY A 253 16.49 4.27 19.22
N SER A 254 17.68 3.75 18.95
CA SER A 254 18.61 3.35 20.01
C SER A 254 19.24 4.57 20.66
N SER A 255 18.92 4.83 21.92
CA SER A 255 19.48 5.94 22.69
C SER A 255 20.98 5.80 23.02
N GLN A 256 21.62 4.65 22.73
CA GLN A 256 23.01 4.37 23.16
C GLN A 256 23.78 3.42 22.21
N GLY A 257 23.48 3.41 20.90
CA GLY A 257 24.23 2.62 19.92
C GLY A 257 24.03 1.09 19.98
N ARG A 258 23.20 0.59 20.90
CA ARG A 258 22.79 -0.83 20.97
C ARG A 258 21.66 -1.11 19.98
N LYS A 259 21.81 -2.07 19.08
CA LYS A 259 20.75 -2.45 18.14
C LYS A 259 19.47 -2.84 18.90
N MET A 260 18.38 -2.10 18.71
CA MET A 260 17.08 -2.47 19.27
C MET A 260 16.54 -3.70 18.53
N SER A 261 15.90 -4.59 19.28
CA SER A 261 15.20 -5.72 18.68
C SER A 261 13.91 -5.24 18.02
N TRP A 262 13.36 -6.04 17.11
CA TRP A 262 12.06 -5.73 16.52
C TRP A 262 10.94 -5.75 17.56
N GLU A 263 11.11 -6.54 18.62
CA GLU A 263 10.20 -6.59 19.74
C GLU A 263 10.16 -5.27 20.51
N ASP A 264 11.34 -4.70 20.80
CA ASP A 264 11.43 -3.40 21.50
C ASP A 264 10.83 -2.27 20.66
N ILE A 265 11.08 -2.28 19.35
CA ILE A 265 10.49 -1.30 18.42
C ILE A 265 8.98 -1.45 18.41
N GLY A 266 8.45 -2.67 18.27
CA GLY A 266 7.01 -2.91 18.24
C GLY A 266 6.29 -2.49 19.52
N LYS A 267 6.88 -2.71 20.71
CA LYS A 267 6.26 -2.36 22.00
C LYS A 267 6.27 -0.87 22.32
N ARG A 268 7.24 -0.11 21.79
CA ARG A 268 7.39 1.33 22.07
C ARG A 268 6.79 2.23 20.99
N SER A 269 6.35 1.63 19.89
CA SER A 269 5.79 2.37 18.76
C SER A 269 4.27 2.37 18.83
N SER A 270 3.68 3.48 18.42
CA SER A 270 2.25 3.60 18.12
C SER A 270 1.98 3.37 16.63
N LYS A 271 2.98 3.62 15.78
CA LYS A 271 2.93 3.39 14.34
C LYS A 271 4.22 2.74 13.86
N VAL A 272 4.13 1.72 13.01
CA VAL A 272 5.30 1.07 12.42
C VAL A 272 5.22 1.02 10.90
N ILE A 273 6.30 1.46 10.27
CA ILE A 273 6.53 1.30 8.84
C ILE A 273 7.36 0.05 8.62
N SER A 274 6.84 -0.87 7.81
CA SER A 274 7.49 -2.11 7.41
C SER A 274 7.98 -1.97 5.99
N PHE A 275 9.29 -1.91 5.81
CA PHE A 275 9.95 -1.79 4.53
C PHE A 275 10.23 -3.16 3.92
N SER A 276 9.88 -3.31 2.64
CA SER A 276 10.32 -4.43 1.81
C SER A 276 11.47 -3.96 0.91
N ASP A 277 12.71 -4.35 1.22
CA ASP A 277 13.88 -4.09 0.35
C ASP A 277 13.82 -5.05 -0.85
N LEU A 278 13.50 -4.50 -2.04
CA LEU A 278 13.37 -5.28 -3.25
C LEU A 278 14.63 -5.20 -4.11
N ALA A 279 14.98 -6.33 -4.73
CA ALA A 279 16.19 -6.43 -5.51
C ALA A 279 16.18 -5.47 -6.73
N GLY A 280 17.32 -4.83 -6.98
CA GLY A 280 17.46 -3.84 -8.06
C GLY A 280 17.94 -4.39 -9.40
N HIS A 281 18.45 -5.62 -9.42
CA HIS A 281 19.06 -6.22 -10.61
C HIS A 281 18.04 -7.05 -11.39
N GLU A 282 18.11 -6.98 -12.73
CA GLU A 282 17.22 -7.73 -13.64
C GLU A 282 17.14 -9.25 -13.38
N ARG A 283 18.24 -9.89 -12.96
CA ARG A 283 18.26 -11.32 -12.61
C ARG A 283 17.31 -11.67 -11.47
N TYR A 284 17.02 -10.70 -10.61
CA TYR A 284 16.16 -10.85 -9.44
C TYR A 284 14.79 -10.17 -9.63
N LEU A 285 14.43 -9.78 -10.87
CA LEU A 285 13.13 -9.15 -11.15
C LEU A 285 11.95 -10.03 -10.74
N ARG A 286 12.10 -11.36 -10.75
CA ARG A 286 11.09 -12.30 -10.23
C ARG A 286 10.84 -12.07 -8.74
N THR A 287 11.90 -11.88 -7.97
CA THR A 287 11.86 -11.59 -6.53
C THR A 287 11.18 -10.24 -6.26
N THR A 288 11.49 -9.21 -7.05
CA THR A 288 10.88 -7.88 -6.92
C THR A 288 9.38 -7.91 -7.20
N VAL A 289 8.96 -8.56 -8.29
CA VAL A 289 7.53 -8.71 -8.60
C VAL A 289 6.80 -9.51 -7.55
N PHE A 290 7.42 -10.58 -7.05
CA PHE A 290 6.88 -11.32 -5.92
C PHE A 290 6.69 -10.41 -4.70
N GLY A 291 7.67 -9.60 -4.32
CA GLY A 291 7.54 -8.68 -3.19
C GLY A 291 6.43 -7.62 -3.39
N MET A 292 6.30 -7.06 -4.59
CA MET A 292 5.26 -6.09 -4.93
C MET A 292 3.84 -6.69 -4.90
N LEU A 293 3.67 -7.94 -5.35
CA LEU A 293 2.36 -8.59 -5.42
C LEU A 293 1.97 -9.28 -4.11
N SER A 294 2.89 -10.03 -3.52
CA SER A 294 2.64 -10.83 -2.31
C SER A 294 2.63 -9.98 -1.05
N GLY A 295 3.51 -8.97 -0.97
CA GLY A 295 3.61 -8.10 0.20
C GLY A 295 2.49 -7.07 0.30
N SER A 296 1.68 -6.90 -0.76
CA SER A 296 0.58 -5.92 -0.85
C SER A 296 0.96 -4.58 -0.19
N PRO A 297 2.00 -3.89 -0.72
CA PRO A 297 2.49 -2.65 -0.13
C PRO A 297 1.45 -1.54 -0.28
N HIS A 298 1.29 -0.74 0.77
CA HIS A 298 0.43 0.45 0.75
C HIS A 298 1.08 1.59 -0.06
N TYR A 299 2.41 1.67 -0.03
CA TYR A 299 3.18 2.67 -0.75
C TYR A 299 4.42 2.09 -1.41
N CYS A 300 4.92 2.76 -2.45
CA CYS A 300 6.14 2.39 -3.14
C CYS A 300 7.15 3.55 -3.11
N LEU A 301 8.33 3.30 -2.54
CA LEU A 301 9.47 4.20 -2.58
C LEU A 301 10.35 3.86 -3.80
N LEU A 302 10.30 4.71 -4.82
CA LEU A 302 11.14 4.60 -6.01
C LEU A 302 12.45 5.37 -5.80
N MET A 303 13.51 4.62 -5.57
CA MET A 303 14.86 5.13 -5.43
C MET A 303 15.48 5.39 -6.81
N VAL A 304 15.97 6.62 -6.99
CA VAL A 304 16.65 7.07 -8.20
C VAL A 304 17.99 7.67 -7.80
N ALA A 305 19.08 7.29 -8.47
CA ALA A 305 20.35 7.97 -8.24
C ALA A 305 20.40 9.25 -9.09
N ALA A 306 20.88 10.35 -8.49
CA ALA A 306 21.00 11.66 -9.15
C ALA A 306 21.85 11.64 -10.43
N ASN A 307 22.80 10.72 -10.54
CA ASN A 307 23.73 10.63 -11.67
C ASN A 307 23.18 9.85 -12.88
N ASN A 308 22.33 8.85 -12.64
CA ASN A 308 21.88 7.91 -13.66
C ASN A 308 20.41 8.12 -14.07
N GLY A 309 19.64 8.81 -13.23
CA GLY A 309 18.22 9.01 -13.43
C GLY A 309 17.41 7.71 -13.55
N LEU A 310 16.28 7.80 -14.25
CA LEU A 310 15.29 6.72 -14.31
C LEU A 310 15.59 5.79 -15.49
N ILE A 311 16.50 4.82 -15.28
CA ILE A 311 16.98 3.86 -16.29
C ILE A 311 16.75 2.40 -15.90
N GLY A 312 16.73 1.53 -16.92
CA GLY A 312 16.69 0.07 -16.77
C GLY A 312 15.54 -0.40 -15.89
N MET A 313 15.90 -1.03 -14.77
CA MET A 313 14.97 -1.62 -13.81
C MET A 313 14.07 -0.60 -13.10
N SER A 314 14.50 0.66 -12.94
CA SER A 314 13.64 1.69 -12.34
C SER A 314 12.39 1.95 -13.18
N LYS A 315 12.47 1.87 -14.52
CA LYS A 315 11.30 2.00 -15.41
C LYS A 315 10.34 0.82 -15.25
N GLU A 316 10.91 -0.38 -15.16
CA GLU A 316 10.13 -1.61 -14.97
C GLU A 316 9.40 -1.59 -13.61
N HIS A 317 10.11 -1.23 -12.54
CA HIS A 317 9.52 -1.12 -11.20
C HIS A 317 8.44 -0.04 -11.13
N LEU A 318 8.67 1.13 -11.75
CA LEU A 318 7.66 2.17 -11.90
C LEU A 318 6.42 1.63 -12.64
N GLY A 319 6.61 0.94 -13.75
CA GLY A 319 5.52 0.32 -14.51
C GLY A 319 4.72 -0.68 -13.67
N ILE A 320 5.38 -1.52 -12.86
CA ILE A 320 4.71 -2.46 -11.95
C ILE A 320 3.96 -1.73 -10.83
N ALA A 321 4.52 -0.67 -10.26
CA ALA A 321 3.84 0.10 -9.21
C ALA A 321 2.58 0.81 -9.75
N LEU A 322 2.67 1.42 -10.94
CA LEU A 322 1.53 2.03 -11.64
C LEU A 322 0.47 0.99 -11.99
N ALA A 323 0.90 -0.16 -12.48
CA ALA A 323 0.03 -1.28 -12.82
C ALA A 323 -0.77 -1.83 -11.62
N LEU A 324 -0.13 -1.87 -10.45
CA LEU A 324 -0.75 -2.26 -9.19
C LEU A 324 -1.42 -1.08 -8.49
N ASN A 325 -1.52 0.06 -9.15
CA ASN A 325 -2.02 1.31 -8.62
C ASN A 325 -1.54 1.63 -7.18
N VAL A 326 -0.27 1.32 -6.90
CA VAL A 326 0.34 1.61 -5.60
C VAL A 326 0.85 3.06 -5.66
N PRO A 327 0.46 3.94 -4.70
CA PRO A 327 0.98 5.30 -4.63
C PRO A 327 2.51 5.32 -4.55
N ILE A 328 3.12 6.21 -5.34
CA ILE A 328 4.57 6.24 -5.55
C ILE A 328 5.13 7.52 -4.96
N MET A 329 6.23 7.37 -4.23
CA MET A 329 7.08 8.44 -3.76
C MET A 329 8.47 8.25 -4.37
N VAL A 330 9.09 9.31 -4.85
CA VAL A 330 10.42 9.25 -5.45
C VAL A 330 11.45 9.82 -4.49
N ILE A 331 12.56 9.11 -4.33
CA ILE A 331 13.73 9.62 -3.59
C ILE A 331 14.92 9.65 -4.54
N ILE A 332 15.41 10.86 -4.82
CA ILE A 332 16.65 11.11 -5.56
C ILE A 332 17.81 11.08 -4.57
N THR A 333 18.68 10.08 -4.68
CA THR A 333 19.85 9.91 -3.80
C THR A 333 21.14 10.40 -4.45
N LYS A 334 22.19 10.52 -3.63
CA LYS A 334 23.56 10.87 -4.06
C LYS A 334 23.68 12.28 -4.63
N ILE A 335 22.88 13.21 -4.10
CA ILE A 335 22.94 14.63 -4.50
C ILE A 335 24.27 15.28 -4.10
N ASP A 336 24.96 14.72 -3.11
CA ASP A 336 26.26 15.16 -2.59
C ASP A 336 27.41 14.97 -3.59
N ILE A 337 27.33 13.96 -4.46
CA ILE A 337 28.39 13.63 -5.43
C ILE A 337 28.03 14.10 -6.85
N CYS A 338 26.75 14.33 -7.13
CA CYS A 338 26.28 14.62 -8.48
C CYS A 338 26.52 16.10 -8.87
N PRO A 339 27.14 16.38 -10.03
CA PRO A 339 27.18 17.73 -10.56
C PRO A 339 25.78 18.32 -10.77
N PRO A 340 25.55 19.62 -10.48
CA PRO A 340 24.21 20.23 -10.49
C PRO A 340 23.55 20.17 -11.87
N GLN A 341 24.32 20.22 -12.96
CA GLN A 341 23.82 20.12 -14.33
C GLN A 341 23.15 18.76 -14.59
N ILE A 342 23.81 17.66 -14.19
CA ILE A 342 23.30 16.29 -14.38
C ILE A 342 22.07 16.04 -13.49
N LEU A 343 22.07 16.60 -12.27
CA LEU A 343 20.90 16.54 -11.39
C LEU A 343 19.69 17.22 -12.04
N GLN A 344 19.84 18.41 -12.62
CA GLN A 344 18.77 19.11 -13.32
C GLN A 344 18.24 18.33 -14.54
N GLU A 345 19.12 17.71 -15.32
CA GLU A 345 18.73 16.82 -16.42
C GLU A 345 17.90 15.63 -15.92
N THR A 346 18.34 14.99 -14.83
CA THR A 346 17.63 13.89 -14.19
C THR A 346 16.24 14.31 -13.70
N ILE A 347 16.14 15.48 -13.07
CA ILE A 347 14.88 16.06 -12.61
C ILE A 347 13.93 16.32 -13.80
N SER A 348 14.44 16.89 -14.89
CA SER A 348 13.67 17.15 -16.10
C SER A 348 13.15 15.85 -16.73
N GLN A 349 14.01 14.84 -16.84
CA GLN A 349 13.64 13.51 -17.32
C GLN A 349 12.56 12.88 -16.43
N LEU A 350 12.71 12.97 -15.12
CA LEU A 350 11.77 12.42 -14.16
C LEU A 350 10.40 13.09 -14.24
N ARG A 351 10.37 14.43 -14.31
CA ARG A 351 9.13 15.20 -14.55
C ARG A 351 8.43 14.77 -15.83
N LYS A 352 9.17 14.58 -16.93
CA LYS A 352 8.62 14.15 -18.21
C LYS A 352 8.01 12.75 -18.15
N ILE A 353 8.66 11.82 -17.46
CA ILE A 353 8.16 10.43 -17.31
C ILE A 353 6.93 10.38 -16.41
N LEU A 354 6.96 11.08 -15.26
CA LEU A 354 5.83 11.08 -14.33
C LEU A 354 4.57 11.76 -14.91
N LYS A 355 4.75 12.81 -15.72
CA LYS A 355 3.66 13.47 -16.44
C LYS A 355 3.24 12.77 -17.74
N SER A 356 3.89 11.67 -18.12
CA SER A 356 3.53 10.96 -19.35
C SER A 356 2.14 10.32 -19.23
N ALA A 357 1.55 9.98 -20.37
CA ALA A 357 0.18 9.46 -20.41
C ALA A 357 0.01 8.13 -19.65
N GLY A 358 1.10 7.40 -19.43
CA GLY A 358 1.10 6.13 -18.71
C GLY A 358 1.24 6.24 -17.20
N ALA A 359 1.76 7.36 -16.69
CA ALA A 359 1.91 7.58 -15.26
C ALA A 359 0.88 8.56 -14.70
N GLN A 360 0.54 9.61 -15.45
CA GLN A 360 -0.42 10.66 -15.09
C GLN A 360 -0.25 11.18 -13.65
N LYS A 361 1.01 11.28 -13.19
CA LYS A 361 1.34 11.77 -11.86
C LYS A 361 1.69 13.25 -11.88
N ILE A 362 1.38 13.92 -10.77
CA ILE A 362 1.73 15.30 -10.50
C ILE A 362 2.99 15.29 -9.61
N PRO A 363 4.19 15.57 -10.18
CA PRO A 363 5.42 15.60 -9.40
C PRO A 363 5.46 16.85 -8.51
N ILE A 364 5.56 16.64 -7.19
CA ILE A 364 5.74 17.70 -6.19
C ILE A 364 7.12 17.53 -5.56
N PHE A 365 7.96 18.55 -5.64
CA PHE A 365 9.29 18.54 -5.02
C PHE A 365 9.13 19.02 -3.58
N LEU A 366 9.74 18.30 -2.65
CA LEU A 366 9.64 18.58 -1.22
C LEU A 366 10.98 19.06 -0.72
N ASP A 367 11.15 20.38 -0.70
CA ASP A 367 12.39 21.03 -0.29
C ASP A 367 12.26 21.69 1.10
N ASN A 368 11.05 21.73 1.67
CA ASN A 368 10.79 22.29 2.99
C ASN A 368 9.76 21.46 3.80
N MET A 369 9.68 21.75 5.10
CA MET A 369 8.83 21.01 6.04
C MET A 369 7.34 21.24 5.80
N GLU A 370 6.94 22.47 5.48
CA GLU A 370 5.54 22.81 5.20
C GLU A 370 4.99 22.00 4.01
N GLU A 371 5.68 22.04 2.87
CA GLU A 371 5.29 21.29 1.68
C GLU A 371 5.23 19.79 1.98
N THR A 372 6.15 19.29 2.80
CA THR A 372 6.21 17.89 3.22
C THR A 372 4.95 17.50 3.99
N ILE A 373 4.57 18.29 5.00
CA ILE A 373 3.38 18.04 5.84
C ILE A 373 2.10 18.17 4.99
N ASN A 374 2.01 19.21 4.17
CA ASN A 374 0.87 19.47 3.29
C ASN A 374 0.66 18.33 2.29
N THR A 375 1.75 17.90 1.65
CA THR A 375 1.71 16.81 0.66
C THR A 375 1.44 15.47 1.32
N ALA A 376 1.95 15.21 2.54
CA ALA A 376 1.71 13.97 3.27
C ALA A 376 0.23 13.79 3.61
N GLY A 377 -0.43 14.84 4.12
CA GLY A 377 -1.88 14.82 4.38
C GLY A 377 -2.71 14.63 3.10
N GLN A 378 -2.29 15.25 1.99
CA GLN A 378 -2.95 15.09 0.69
C GLN A 378 -2.58 13.80 -0.04
N MET A 379 -1.67 12.99 0.52
CA MET A 379 -1.29 11.69 0.01
C MET A 379 -2.40 10.65 0.22
N VAL A 380 -3.67 11.06 0.15
CA VAL A 380 -4.87 10.27 -0.17
C VAL A 380 -5.15 10.30 -1.68
N SER A 381 -4.76 11.36 -2.39
CA SER A 381 -4.83 11.39 -3.86
C SER A 381 -3.80 10.45 -4.48
N GLN A 382 -4.20 9.58 -5.41
CA GLN A 382 -3.28 8.68 -6.11
C GLN A 382 -2.44 9.39 -7.19
N ARG A 383 -2.82 10.61 -7.59
CA ARG A 383 -2.17 11.35 -8.68
C ARG A 383 -0.92 12.08 -8.21
N ILE A 384 -0.84 12.45 -6.94
CA ILE A 384 0.31 13.16 -6.39
C ILE A 384 1.51 12.20 -6.27
N CYS A 385 2.68 12.66 -6.68
CA CYS A 385 3.95 11.94 -6.55
C CYS A 385 4.98 12.87 -5.89
N PRO A 386 5.20 12.75 -4.57
CA PRO A 386 6.22 13.52 -3.87
C PRO A 386 7.62 13.08 -4.29
N ILE A 387 8.54 14.04 -4.38
CA ILE A 387 9.92 13.84 -4.80
C ILE A 387 10.84 14.48 -3.75
N PHE A 388 11.70 13.66 -3.16
CA PHE A 388 12.72 14.09 -2.20
C PHE A 388 14.09 14.07 -2.86
N GLN A 389 14.93 15.04 -2.50
CA GLN A 389 16.34 15.09 -2.89
C GLN A 389 17.16 14.85 -1.63
N VAL A 390 17.84 13.71 -1.51
CA VAL A 390 18.49 13.29 -0.26
C VAL A 390 19.94 12.86 -0.44
N SER A 391 20.71 13.02 0.63
CA SER A 391 22.04 12.45 0.77
C SER A 391 22.12 11.57 2.02
N ASN A 392 22.48 10.30 1.81
CA ASN A 392 22.70 9.35 2.89
C ASN A 392 24.02 9.59 3.65
N VAL A 393 24.93 10.38 3.07
CA VAL A 393 26.26 10.64 3.62
C VAL A 393 26.26 11.94 4.42
N THR A 394 25.68 13.01 3.87
CA THR A 394 25.62 14.33 4.55
C THR A 394 24.40 14.45 5.46
N GLY A 395 23.36 13.64 5.25
CA GLY A 395 22.11 13.70 6.00
C GLY A 395 21.09 14.70 5.44
N GLU A 396 21.41 15.37 4.33
CA GLU A 396 20.56 16.37 3.70
C GLU A 396 19.16 15.81 3.37
N ASN A 397 18.13 16.54 3.82
CA ASN A 397 16.70 16.26 3.63
C ASN A 397 16.20 14.89 4.13
N LEU A 398 16.98 14.16 4.93
CA LEU A 398 16.52 12.91 5.55
C LEU A 398 15.36 13.14 6.50
N ASP A 399 15.34 14.27 7.20
CA ASP A 399 14.29 14.61 8.15
C ASP A 399 12.95 14.86 7.44
N LEU A 400 12.96 15.43 6.23
CA LEU A 400 11.75 15.56 5.41
C LEU A 400 11.15 14.18 5.09
N VAL A 401 12.00 13.21 4.71
CA VAL A 401 11.53 11.84 4.44
C VAL A 401 10.98 11.19 5.72
N ARG A 402 11.65 11.37 6.87
CA ARG A 402 11.19 10.82 8.16
C ARG A 402 9.84 11.41 8.59
N THR A 403 9.69 12.73 8.50
CA THR A 403 8.43 13.41 8.82
C THR A 403 7.32 13.00 7.86
N PHE A 404 7.61 12.91 6.57
CA PHE A 404 6.62 12.45 5.58
C PHE A 404 6.12 11.05 5.91
N LEU A 405 7.05 10.13 6.18
CA LEU A 405 6.75 8.75 6.58
C LEU A 405 5.94 8.69 7.88
N ASN A 406 6.24 9.53 8.87
CA ASN A 406 5.47 9.63 10.12
C ASN A 406 4.01 10.01 9.87
N ILE A 407 3.76 10.92 8.92
CA ILE A 407 2.44 11.50 8.64
C ILE A 407 1.60 10.66 7.68
N LEU A 408 2.21 9.78 6.88
CA LEU A 408 1.53 9.00 5.84
C LEU A 408 0.24 8.33 6.35
N PRO A 409 -0.92 8.55 5.71
CA PRO A 409 -2.18 7.99 6.20
C PRO A 409 -2.30 6.49 5.93
N HIS A 410 -3.15 5.81 6.69
CA HIS A 410 -3.53 4.43 6.43
C HIS A 410 -4.70 4.37 5.44
N ARG A 411 -4.42 4.07 4.16
CA ARG A 411 -5.41 4.18 3.06
C ARG A 411 -6.37 3.00 2.92
N VAL A 412 -5.97 1.82 3.37
CA VAL A 412 -6.68 0.59 3.00
C VAL A 412 -7.71 0.27 4.08
N GLN A 413 -8.98 0.41 3.72
CA GLN A 413 -10.08 -0.14 4.50
C GLN A 413 -10.06 -1.66 4.31
N TYR A 414 -9.71 -2.35 5.38
CA TYR A 414 -9.82 -3.79 5.45
C TYR A 414 -11.19 -4.14 6.01
N ASN A 415 -11.76 -5.25 5.56
CA ASN A 415 -13.02 -5.76 6.10
C ASN A 415 -12.70 -6.80 7.19
N PRO A 416 -12.72 -6.44 8.49
CA PRO A 416 -12.48 -7.36 9.59
C PRO A 416 -13.67 -8.32 9.81
N GLU A 417 -14.88 -7.94 9.40
CA GLU A 417 -16.08 -8.76 9.54
C GLU A 417 -16.23 -9.80 8.42
N GLY A 418 -15.48 -9.61 7.33
CA GLY A 418 -15.46 -10.52 6.19
C GLY A 418 -14.90 -11.91 6.51
N PRO A 419 -15.06 -12.87 5.59
CA PRO A 419 -14.54 -14.22 5.76
C PRO A 419 -13.01 -14.22 5.82
N PHE A 420 -12.45 -14.96 6.78
CA PHE A 420 -11.01 -15.01 6.97
C PHE A 420 -10.27 -15.59 5.75
N GLU A 421 -9.41 -14.75 5.15
CA GLU A 421 -8.54 -15.10 4.01
C GLU A 421 -7.11 -14.65 4.31
N PHE A 422 -6.17 -15.59 4.41
CA PHE A 422 -4.74 -15.29 4.58
C PHE A 422 -3.90 -15.83 3.44
N LEU A 423 -3.09 -14.97 2.83
CA LEU A 423 -2.27 -15.30 1.67
C LEU A 423 -0.87 -15.71 2.10
N ILE A 424 -0.45 -16.94 1.77
CA ILE A 424 0.89 -17.45 2.15
C ILE A 424 1.95 -16.93 1.18
N ASN A 425 2.86 -16.11 1.71
CA ASN A 425 3.99 -15.52 1.01
C ASN A 425 5.29 -16.28 1.27
N ASP A 426 5.47 -16.83 2.47
CA ASP A 426 6.66 -17.60 2.81
C ASP A 426 6.40 -18.77 3.75
N THR A 427 7.34 -19.70 3.76
CA THR A 427 7.27 -20.93 4.56
C THR A 427 8.60 -21.20 5.23
N PHE A 428 8.56 -21.35 6.55
CA PHE A 428 9.71 -21.60 7.39
C PHE A 428 9.56 -22.94 8.12
N SER A 429 10.70 -23.53 8.47
CA SER A 429 10.77 -24.66 9.39
C SER A 429 11.58 -24.19 10.58
N VAL A 430 10.88 -23.88 11.66
CA VAL A 430 11.48 -23.32 12.87
C VAL A 430 11.73 -24.48 13.86
N PRO A 431 12.96 -24.62 14.40
CA PRO A 431 13.26 -25.63 15.41
C PRO A 431 12.26 -25.57 16.57
N HIS A 432 11.81 -26.73 17.05
CA HIS A 432 10.84 -26.89 18.15
C HIS A 432 9.40 -26.38 17.90
N VAL A 433 9.20 -25.40 17.03
CA VAL A 433 7.87 -24.88 16.65
C VAL A 433 7.23 -25.74 15.54
N GLY A 434 8.01 -26.05 14.51
CA GLY A 434 7.58 -26.80 13.33
C GLY A 434 7.41 -25.92 12.08
N THR A 435 6.38 -26.22 11.29
CA THR A 435 6.08 -25.49 10.05
C THR A 435 5.41 -24.17 10.37
N VAL A 436 6.00 -23.06 9.91
CA VAL A 436 5.47 -21.71 10.07
C VAL A 436 5.22 -21.12 8.68
N VAL A 437 4.04 -20.53 8.48
CA VAL A 437 3.69 -19.80 7.25
C VAL A 437 3.67 -18.32 7.54
N SER A 438 4.15 -17.50 6.61
CA SER A 438 4.11 -16.03 6.72
C SER A 438 3.39 -15.42 5.55
N GLY A 439 2.67 -14.33 5.78
CA GLY A 439 1.70 -13.80 4.84
C GLY A 439 1.02 -12.54 5.32
N VAL A 440 -0.01 -12.14 4.56
CA VAL A 440 -0.87 -11.00 4.88
C VAL A 440 -2.31 -11.50 5.01
N VAL A 441 -3.00 -11.06 6.07
CA VAL A 441 -4.44 -11.29 6.21
C VAL A 441 -5.15 -10.33 5.26
N LYS A 442 -5.93 -10.84 4.32
CA LYS A 442 -6.65 -10.02 3.35
C LYS A 442 -8.00 -9.56 3.89
N SER A 443 -8.71 -10.44 4.60
CA SER A 443 -10.01 -10.18 5.22
C SER A 443 -10.19 -11.07 6.45
N GLY A 444 -11.08 -10.66 7.35
CA GLY A 444 -11.42 -11.38 8.57
C GLY A 444 -10.38 -11.25 9.69
N VAL A 445 -10.66 -11.95 10.78
CA VAL A 445 -9.80 -12.05 11.97
C VAL A 445 -9.54 -13.52 12.27
N ILE A 446 -8.36 -13.81 12.82
CA ILE A 446 -7.99 -15.15 13.25
C ILE A 446 -7.28 -15.12 14.60
N HIS A 447 -7.55 -16.13 15.42
CA HIS A 447 -6.95 -16.29 16.74
C HIS A 447 -6.05 -17.51 16.82
N ALA A 448 -5.07 -17.47 17.71
CA ALA A 448 -4.29 -18.64 18.08
C ALA A 448 -5.22 -19.70 18.69
N GLY A 449 -5.09 -20.95 18.23
CA GLY A 449 -5.97 -22.06 18.58
C GLY A 449 -7.05 -22.36 17.53
N ASP A 450 -7.35 -21.43 16.62
CA ASP A 450 -8.41 -21.61 15.63
C ASP A 450 -8.12 -22.77 14.66
N THR A 451 -9.20 -23.46 14.27
CA THR A 451 -9.15 -24.52 13.27
C THR A 451 -9.30 -23.92 11.87
N VAL A 452 -8.32 -24.19 11.02
CA VAL A 452 -8.20 -23.60 9.69
C VAL A 452 -7.95 -24.69 8.65
N VAL A 453 -8.16 -24.35 7.38
CA VAL A 453 -7.79 -25.19 6.25
C VAL A 453 -6.69 -24.49 5.43
N VAL A 454 -5.69 -25.26 5.02
CA VAL A 454 -4.53 -24.76 4.26
C VAL A 454 -4.49 -25.46 2.90
N GLY A 455 -4.36 -24.69 1.83
CA GLY A 455 -4.33 -25.22 0.47
C GLY A 455 -4.42 -24.11 -0.58
N PRO A 456 -4.58 -24.41 -1.87
CA PRO A 456 -4.64 -25.75 -2.42
C PRO A 456 -3.26 -26.40 -2.60
N ASP A 457 -3.21 -27.70 -2.33
CA ASP A 457 -2.08 -28.55 -2.74
C ASP A 457 -2.02 -28.72 -4.27
N SER A 458 -1.09 -29.54 -4.76
CA SER A 458 -0.93 -29.78 -6.21
C SER A 458 -2.16 -30.45 -6.86
N LEU A 459 -3.01 -31.11 -6.07
CA LEU A 459 -4.23 -31.78 -6.50
C LEU A 459 -5.48 -30.89 -6.32
N GLY A 460 -5.35 -29.72 -5.69
CA GLY A 460 -6.48 -28.84 -5.39
C GLY A 460 -7.15 -29.10 -4.05
N GLN A 461 -6.56 -29.92 -3.18
CA GLN A 461 -7.11 -30.29 -1.89
C GLN A 461 -6.65 -29.34 -0.78
N PHE A 462 -7.44 -29.30 0.29
CA PHE A 462 -7.17 -28.52 1.50
C PHE A 462 -6.96 -29.44 2.70
N THR A 463 -5.94 -29.14 3.50
CA THR A 463 -5.63 -29.88 4.72
C THR A 463 -6.14 -29.10 5.93
N THR A 464 -6.94 -29.75 6.77
CA THR A 464 -7.38 -29.16 8.04
C THR A 464 -6.25 -29.18 9.06
N THR A 465 -6.03 -28.05 9.72
CA THR A 465 -5.02 -27.88 10.77
C THR A 465 -5.52 -26.88 11.82
N THR A 466 -4.70 -26.61 12.83
CA THR A 466 -4.94 -25.60 13.85
C THR A 466 -3.74 -24.67 13.93
N ILE A 467 -4.00 -23.40 14.22
CA ILE A 467 -2.96 -22.41 14.46
C ILE A 467 -2.45 -22.60 15.88
N LYS A 468 -1.18 -22.98 16.05
CA LYS A 468 -0.56 -23.14 17.38
C LYS A 468 -0.27 -21.79 18.03
N SER A 469 0.31 -20.88 17.26
CA SER A 469 0.71 -19.56 17.71
C SER A 469 0.76 -18.61 16.51
N ILE A 470 0.59 -17.33 16.81
CA ILE A 470 0.66 -16.24 15.85
C ILE A 470 1.79 -15.32 16.31
N GLU A 471 2.63 -14.89 15.36
CA GLU A 471 3.64 -13.88 15.58
C GLU A 471 3.50 -12.74 14.57
N ARG A 472 3.48 -11.50 15.06
CA ARG A 472 3.59 -10.29 14.26
C ARG A 472 4.93 -9.63 14.54
N LYS A 473 5.74 -9.44 13.50
CA LYS A 473 7.08 -8.81 13.59
C LYS A 473 7.98 -9.44 14.68
N ARG A 474 7.90 -10.77 14.84
CA ARG A 474 8.63 -11.59 15.84
C ARG A 474 8.13 -11.41 17.29
N ILE A 475 6.94 -10.84 17.46
CA ILE A 475 6.27 -10.70 18.74
C ILE A 475 5.06 -11.63 18.73
N GLN A 476 4.93 -12.46 19.74
CA GLN A 476 3.78 -13.36 19.87
C GLN A 476 2.52 -12.54 20.16
N VAL A 477 1.45 -12.84 19.45
CA VAL A 477 0.13 -12.22 19.60
C VAL A 477 -0.96 -13.29 19.62
N ASN A 478 -2.12 -12.95 20.18
CA ASN A 478 -3.27 -13.84 20.26
C ASN A 478 -4.13 -13.76 19.00
N ALA A 479 -4.21 -12.59 18.37
CA ALA A 479 -5.02 -12.36 17.17
C ALA A 479 -4.23 -11.70 16.03
N CYS A 480 -4.71 -11.88 14.81
CA CYS A 480 -4.23 -11.15 13.63
C CYS A 480 -5.43 -10.67 12.80
N PHE A 481 -5.42 -9.38 12.46
CA PHE A 481 -6.53 -8.71 11.80
C PHE A 481 -6.29 -8.50 10.31
N ALA A 482 -7.37 -8.30 9.57
CA ALA A 482 -7.32 -7.96 8.16
C ALA A 482 -6.37 -6.77 7.92
N GLY A 483 -5.53 -6.91 6.91
CA GLY A 483 -4.50 -5.95 6.57
C GLY A 483 -3.18 -6.10 7.29
N GLN A 484 -3.07 -6.96 8.30
CA GLN A 484 -1.83 -7.14 9.04
C GLN A 484 -0.94 -8.23 8.41
N SER A 485 0.37 -8.05 8.54
CA SER A 485 1.33 -9.11 8.25
C SER A 485 1.57 -9.98 9.47
N GLY A 486 1.62 -11.30 9.27
CA GLY A 486 1.73 -12.26 10.36
C GLY A 486 2.43 -13.55 9.98
N SER A 487 2.90 -14.28 10.98
CA SER A 487 3.48 -15.62 10.86
C SER A 487 2.69 -16.60 11.74
N PHE A 488 2.18 -17.67 11.15
CA PHE A 488 1.35 -18.66 11.84
C PHE A 488 2.06 -20.00 11.93
N ALA A 489 2.22 -20.52 13.14
CA ALA A 489 2.72 -21.86 13.37
C ALA A 489 1.60 -22.88 13.19
N LEU A 490 1.76 -23.83 12.25
CA LEU A 490 0.72 -24.82 11.93
C LEU A 490 0.92 -26.12 12.71
N LYS A 491 -0.18 -26.73 13.16
CA LYS A 491 -0.15 -28.00 13.89
C LYS A 491 -0.18 -29.20 12.95
N ARG A 492 0.78 -30.13 13.13
CA ARG A 492 0.86 -31.42 12.42
C ARG A 492 0.93 -31.31 10.88
N VAL A 493 1.34 -30.17 10.35
CA VAL A 493 1.58 -29.97 8.91
C VAL A 493 3.08 -30.01 8.65
N ARG A 494 3.51 -30.76 7.63
CA ARG A 494 4.93 -30.83 7.26
C ARG A 494 5.28 -29.66 6.34
N ARG A 495 6.51 -29.14 6.42
CA ARG A 495 6.97 -28.04 5.55
C ARG A 495 6.77 -28.33 4.06
N LYS A 496 6.96 -29.59 3.63
CA LYS A 496 6.83 -30.01 2.23
C LYS A 496 5.39 -29.94 1.70
N GLU A 497 4.39 -29.94 2.58
CA GLU A 497 2.97 -29.89 2.23
C GLU A 497 2.48 -28.46 2.01
N VAL A 498 3.30 -27.45 2.35
CA VAL A 498 2.95 -26.04 2.23
C VAL A 498 3.88 -25.34 1.27
N ARG A 499 3.34 -24.41 0.47
CA ARG A 499 4.08 -23.60 -0.50
C ARG A 499 3.56 -22.17 -0.54
N LYS A 500 4.35 -21.31 -1.16
CA LYS A 500 3.95 -19.96 -1.54
C LYS A 500 2.77 -20.01 -2.53
N GLY A 501 1.84 -19.06 -2.38
CA GLY A 501 0.63 -18.99 -3.19
C GLY A 501 -0.53 -19.86 -2.69
N MET A 502 -0.33 -20.68 -1.65
CA MET A 502 -1.45 -21.25 -0.90
C MET A 502 -2.12 -20.17 -0.05
N VAL A 503 -3.34 -20.47 0.38
CA VAL A 503 -4.14 -19.67 1.30
C VAL A 503 -4.44 -20.46 2.56
N VAL A 504 -4.63 -19.73 3.65
CA VAL A 504 -5.22 -20.25 4.89
C VAL A 504 -6.60 -19.64 5.03
N LEU A 505 -7.61 -20.49 5.17
CA LEU A 505 -9.01 -20.09 5.29
C LEU A 505 -9.58 -20.67 6.58
N ARG A 506 -10.64 -20.05 7.09
CA ARG A 506 -11.41 -20.66 8.18
C ARG A 506 -12.02 -21.97 7.70
N LYS A 507 -12.13 -22.97 8.58
CA LYS A 507 -12.80 -24.22 8.22
C LYS A 507 -14.27 -23.93 7.91
N MET A 508 -14.69 -24.30 6.70
CA MET A 508 -16.07 -24.23 6.23
C MET A 508 -16.63 -25.65 6.06
N ASP A 509 -17.95 -25.79 5.98
CA ASP A 509 -18.62 -27.08 5.76
C ASP A 509 -18.34 -27.62 4.36
N GLN A 510 -18.29 -26.74 3.36
CA GLN A 510 -17.90 -27.08 1.99
C GLN A 510 -16.43 -26.74 1.75
N PRO A 511 -15.68 -27.61 1.06
CA PRO A 511 -14.30 -27.32 0.71
C PRO A 511 -14.23 -26.09 -0.21
N PRO A 512 -13.24 -25.20 -0.03
CA PRO A 512 -13.06 -24.06 -0.91
C PRO A 512 -12.87 -24.50 -2.36
N LYS A 513 -13.54 -23.82 -3.29
CA LYS A 513 -13.42 -24.10 -4.73
C LYS A 513 -12.08 -23.61 -5.28
N VAL A 514 -11.49 -24.41 -6.15
CA VAL A 514 -10.21 -24.12 -6.80
C VAL A 514 -10.37 -24.18 -8.30
N TYR A 515 -9.59 -23.37 -9.02
CA TYR A 515 -9.79 -23.18 -10.45
C TYR A 515 -8.47 -23.41 -11.18
N ARG A 516 -8.52 -24.24 -12.23
CA ARG A 516 -7.46 -24.29 -13.25
C ARG A 516 -7.66 -23.26 -14.33
N GLU A 517 -8.92 -22.89 -14.58
CA GLU A 517 -9.33 -22.02 -15.66
C GLU A 517 -10.04 -20.81 -15.10
N PHE A 518 -9.82 -19.66 -15.72
CA PHE A 518 -10.47 -18.41 -15.34
C PHE A 518 -10.40 -17.46 -16.53
N VAL A 519 -11.31 -16.49 -16.55
CA VAL A 519 -11.31 -15.41 -17.54
C VAL A 519 -10.79 -14.17 -16.87
N ALA A 520 -9.79 -13.54 -17.50
CA ALA A 520 -9.27 -12.26 -17.07
C ALA A 520 -9.35 -11.26 -18.21
N GLU A 521 -9.66 -10.02 -17.84
CA GLU A 521 -9.52 -8.91 -18.75
C GLU A 521 -8.09 -8.40 -18.65
N VAL A 522 -7.38 -8.38 -19.78
CA VAL A 522 -5.95 -8.05 -19.82
C VAL A 522 -5.67 -6.85 -20.72
N LEU A 523 -4.67 -6.07 -20.31
CA LEU A 523 -4.04 -5.03 -21.10
C LEU A 523 -2.60 -5.44 -21.44
N ILE A 524 -2.25 -5.43 -22.72
CA ILE A 524 -0.88 -5.76 -23.16
C ILE A 524 -0.03 -4.49 -23.24
N LEU A 525 1.05 -4.43 -22.44
CA LEU A 525 1.91 -3.26 -22.33
C LEU A 525 3.03 -3.23 -23.38
N SER A 526 3.73 -4.35 -23.54
CA SER A 526 4.78 -4.45 -24.56
C SER A 526 5.04 -5.90 -24.96
N HIS A 527 4.66 -6.24 -26.18
CA HIS A 527 4.90 -7.55 -26.76
C HIS A 527 5.26 -7.41 -28.25
N ALA A 528 6.34 -8.05 -28.66
CA ALA A 528 6.91 -7.87 -30.01
C ALA A 528 6.10 -8.59 -31.10
N THR A 529 5.36 -9.63 -30.72
CA THR A 529 4.59 -10.48 -31.65
C THR A 529 3.10 -10.48 -31.29
N MET A 530 2.29 -11.17 -32.08
CA MET A 530 0.87 -11.34 -31.79
C MET A 530 0.66 -12.46 -30.78
N ILE A 531 -0.12 -12.20 -29.74
CA ILE A 531 -0.56 -13.23 -28.79
C ILE A 531 -1.75 -13.96 -29.40
N LYS A 532 -1.66 -15.28 -29.49
CA LYS A 532 -2.70 -16.17 -30.02
C LYS A 532 -3.04 -17.25 -28.99
N ARG A 533 -4.10 -18.02 -29.27
CA ARG A 533 -4.40 -19.25 -28.53
C ARG A 533 -3.16 -20.14 -28.43
N ARG A 534 -3.06 -20.89 -27.32
CA ARG A 534 -1.93 -21.73 -26.91
C ARG A 534 -0.64 -21.00 -26.55
N TYR A 535 -0.60 -19.67 -26.63
CA TYR A 535 0.52 -18.91 -26.09
C TYR A 535 0.66 -19.18 -24.59
N GLN A 536 1.90 -19.34 -24.12
CA GLN A 536 2.21 -19.64 -22.73
C GLN A 536 3.14 -18.59 -22.17
N ALA A 537 2.85 -18.10 -20.97
CA ALA A 537 3.85 -17.39 -20.20
C ALA A 537 3.61 -17.48 -18.69
N MET A 538 4.51 -16.85 -17.94
CA MET A 538 4.41 -16.83 -16.49
C MET A 538 3.32 -15.84 -16.07
N LEU A 539 2.40 -16.34 -15.27
CA LEU A 539 1.38 -15.52 -14.65
C LEU A 539 1.67 -15.39 -13.16
N HIS A 540 1.47 -14.18 -12.64
CA HIS A 540 1.47 -13.93 -11.21
C HIS A 540 0.10 -13.42 -10.76
N VAL A 541 -0.41 -14.02 -9.68
CA VAL A 541 -1.64 -13.59 -9.01
C VAL A 541 -1.37 -13.63 -7.50
N GLY A 542 -1.22 -12.45 -6.89
CA GLY A 542 -0.72 -12.36 -5.51
C GLY A 542 0.61 -13.12 -5.33
N ALA A 543 0.64 -14.09 -4.41
CA ALA A 543 1.80 -14.95 -4.17
C ALA A 543 1.93 -16.15 -5.15
N VAL A 544 0.91 -16.41 -5.97
CA VAL A 544 0.95 -17.48 -6.99
C VAL A 544 1.84 -17.05 -8.15
N SER A 545 2.72 -17.95 -8.60
CA SER A 545 3.58 -17.76 -9.78
C SER A 545 3.67 -19.07 -10.55
N GLN A 546 2.98 -19.14 -11.69
CA GLN A 546 2.89 -20.36 -12.49
C GLN A 546 2.71 -20.07 -13.98
N THR A 547 3.19 -20.97 -14.83
CA THR A 547 2.93 -20.92 -16.27
C THR A 547 1.45 -21.14 -16.56
N CYS A 548 0.89 -20.23 -17.35
CA CYS A 548 -0.47 -20.32 -17.86
C CYS A 548 -0.46 -20.40 -19.37
N SER A 549 -1.43 -21.12 -19.93
CA SER A 549 -1.70 -21.14 -21.37
C SER A 549 -2.96 -20.34 -21.66
N VAL A 550 -2.93 -19.55 -22.73
CA VAL A 550 -4.10 -18.87 -23.28
C VAL A 550 -4.96 -19.90 -24.00
N ILE A 551 -6.15 -20.19 -23.47
CA ILE A 551 -7.06 -21.18 -24.06
C ILE A 551 -8.06 -20.54 -25.01
N ASP A 552 -8.53 -19.34 -24.69
CA ASP A 552 -9.42 -18.57 -25.57
C ASP A 552 -9.18 -17.07 -25.45
N ILE A 553 -9.56 -16.34 -26.49
CA ILE A 553 -9.42 -14.89 -26.62
C ILE A 553 -10.69 -14.38 -27.28
N ASP A 554 -11.19 -13.22 -26.84
CA ASP A 554 -12.33 -12.50 -27.45
C ASP A 554 -12.13 -12.02 -28.89
N ARG A 555 -10.99 -12.31 -29.51
CA ARG A 555 -10.58 -11.85 -30.84
C ARG A 555 -9.51 -12.76 -31.45
N PRO A 556 -9.22 -12.66 -32.76
CA PRO A 556 -8.27 -13.55 -33.43
C PRO A 556 -6.83 -13.49 -32.89
N PHE A 557 -6.35 -12.32 -32.50
CA PHE A 557 -5.04 -12.12 -31.88
C PHE A 557 -4.98 -10.80 -31.11
N ILE A 558 -4.09 -10.74 -30.11
CA ILE A 558 -3.88 -9.54 -29.28
C ILE A 558 -2.52 -8.92 -29.62
N ARG A 559 -2.47 -7.59 -29.74
CA ARG A 559 -1.26 -6.80 -29.95
C ARG A 559 -0.98 -5.88 -28.75
N THR A 560 0.16 -5.21 -28.79
CA THR A 560 0.53 -4.21 -27.78
C THR A 560 -0.49 -3.07 -27.76
N GLY A 561 -0.92 -2.67 -26.56
CA GLY A 561 -1.92 -1.64 -26.33
C GLY A 561 -3.37 -2.13 -26.36
N ASP A 562 -3.61 -3.39 -26.74
CA ASP A 562 -4.95 -3.95 -26.75
C ASP A 562 -5.40 -4.34 -25.34
N ARG A 563 -6.67 -4.05 -25.08
CA ARG A 563 -7.46 -4.55 -23.96
C ARG A 563 -8.37 -5.67 -24.48
N ALA A 564 -8.28 -6.85 -23.88
CA ALA A 564 -8.98 -8.06 -24.35
C ALA A 564 -9.41 -8.96 -23.19
N LEU A 565 -10.51 -9.69 -23.37
CA LEU A 565 -10.88 -10.80 -22.50
C LEU A 565 -10.13 -12.06 -22.93
N VAL A 566 -9.45 -12.68 -21.98
CA VAL A 566 -8.62 -13.86 -22.21
C VAL A 566 -8.93 -14.92 -21.19
N ALA A 567 -9.26 -16.11 -21.68
CA ALA A 567 -9.38 -17.30 -20.84
C ALA A 567 -8.00 -17.93 -20.69
N PHE A 568 -7.58 -18.12 -19.44
CA PHE A 568 -6.31 -18.73 -19.07
C PHE A 568 -6.53 -20.10 -18.45
N ARG A 569 -5.59 -21.00 -18.68
CA ARG A 569 -5.48 -22.28 -17.98
C ARG A 569 -4.12 -22.42 -17.30
N PHE A 570 -4.13 -22.65 -16.00
CA PHE A 570 -2.98 -23.06 -15.21
C PHE A 570 -2.49 -24.44 -15.65
N ILE A 571 -1.20 -24.54 -16.00
CA ILE A 571 -0.63 -25.79 -16.55
C ILE A 571 -0.38 -26.83 -15.46
N GLN A 572 0.21 -26.44 -14.33
CA GLN A 572 0.71 -27.41 -13.35
C GLN A 572 -0.39 -27.84 -12.36
N ARG A 573 -1.00 -26.89 -11.66
CA ARG A 573 -1.97 -27.13 -10.59
C ARG A 573 -3.09 -26.09 -10.57
N PRO A 574 -4.27 -26.45 -10.04
CA PRO A 574 -5.32 -25.47 -9.74
C PRO A 574 -4.88 -24.54 -8.61
N GLU A 575 -5.37 -23.31 -8.62
CA GLU A 575 -5.06 -22.32 -7.61
C GLU A 575 -6.37 -21.73 -7.06
N PHE A 576 -6.32 -21.18 -5.84
CA PHE A 576 -7.43 -20.44 -5.28
C PHE A 576 -7.42 -19.03 -5.88
N LEU A 577 -8.51 -18.67 -6.56
CA LEU A 577 -8.69 -17.40 -7.25
C LEU A 577 -10.06 -16.83 -6.92
N ALA A 578 -10.16 -15.51 -6.96
CA ALA A 578 -11.44 -14.83 -6.88
C ALA A 578 -11.50 -13.68 -7.91
N PRO A 579 -12.71 -13.32 -8.39
CA PRO A 579 -12.90 -12.14 -9.20
C PRO A 579 -12.29 -10.89 -8.55
N GLY A 580 -11.76 -9.99 -9.37
CA GLY A 580 -11.05 -8.80 -8.92
C GLY A 580 -9.58 -9.02 -8.55
N ASP A 581 -9.08 -10.27 -8.53
CA ASP A 581 -7.65 -10.50 -8.33
C ASP A 581 -6.83 -9.92 -9.48
N ARG A 582 -5.75 -9.21 -9.13
CA ARG A 582 -4.84 -8.61 -10.11
C ARG A 582 -3.89 -9.67 -10.66
N VAL A 583 -3.69 -9.61 -11.96
CA VAL A 583 -2.92 -10.56 -12.74
C VAL A 583 -1.77 -9.83 -13.41
N LEU A 584 -0.55 -10.37 -13.31
CA LEU A 584 0.61 -9.85 -13.99
C LEU A 584 1.16 -10.91 -14.95
N PHE A 585 1.26 -10.54 -16.22
CA PHE A 585 1.70 -11.40 -17.31
C PHE A 585 3.16 -11.13 -17.66
N ARG A 586 4.01 -12.17 -17.67
CA ARG A 586 5.46 -12.03 -17.82
C ARG A 586 6.13 -13.07 -18.70
N GLU A 587 7.07 -12.58 -19.50
CA GLU A 587 8.01 -13.36 -20.32
C GLU A 587 9.37 -12.64 -20.28
N GLY A 588 10.18 -12.98 -19.27
CA GLY A 588 11.38 -12.21 -18.89
C GLY A 588 11.02 -10.85 -18.26
N LYS A 589 10.44 -9.95 -19.06
CA LYS A 589 9.90 -8.64 -18.65
C LYS A 589 8.37 -8.68 -18.49
N THR A 590 7.80 -7.61 -17.95
CA THR A 590 6.36 -7.42 -17.86
C THR A 590 5.76 -7.20 -19.24
N LYS A 591 4.78 -8.03 -19.59
CA LYS A 591 4.16 -8.09 -20.90
C LYS A 591 2.73 -7.54 -20.89
N GLY A 592 2.00 -7.81 -19.82
CA GLY A 592 0.62 -7.34 -19.66
C GLY A 592 0.15 -7.40 -18.22
N LEU A 593 -1.00 -6.77 -18.00
CA LEU A 593 -1.70 -6.67 -16.74
C LEU A 593 -3.10 -7.21 -16.93
N GLY A 594 -3.73 -7.65 -15.86
CA GLY A 594 -5.10 -8.08 -15.94
C GLY A 594 -5.82 -8.07 -14.61
N ILE A 595 -7.13 -8.27 -14.69
CA ILE A 595 -8.01 -8.47 -13.55
C ILE A 595 -8.83 -9.71 -13.84
N VAL A 596 -8.91 -10.64 -12.88
CA VAL A 596 -9.79 -11.80 -12.99
C VAL A 596 -11.23 -11.32 -13.02
N LYS A 597 -11.96 -11.68 -14.07
CA LYS A 597 -13.37 -11.32 -14.26
C LYS A 597 -14.31 -12.41 -13.79
N SER A 598 -14.01 -13.63 -14.15
CA SER A 598 -14.75 -14.80 -13.68
C SER A 598 -13.77 -15.94 -13.41
N VAL A 599 -14.17 -16.80 -12.50
CA VAL A 599 -13.47 -18.04 -12.16
C VAL A 599 -14.14 -19.20 -12.89
N GLY A 600 -13.36 -20.13 -13.42
CA GLY A 600 -13.83 -21.11 -14.39
C GLY A 600 -13.88 -20.56 -15.82
N TYR A 601 -14.07 -21.46 -16.77
CA TYR A 601 -14.31 -21.15 -18.17
C TYR A 601 -15.22 -22.24 -18.75
N ASP A 602 -16.23 -21.84 -19.53
CA ASP A 602 -17.16 -22.77 -20.18
C ASP A 602 -16.88 -22.82 -21.68
N PRO A 603 -16.35 -23.94 -22.22
CA PRO A 603 -16.10 -24.10 -23.66
C PRO A 603 -17.36 -24.04 -24.54
N ALA A 604 -18.56 -24.23 -23.97
CA ALA A 604 -19.82 -24.07 -24.69
C ALA A 604 -20.11 -22.61 -25.05
N HIS A 605 -19.61 -21.68 -24.24
CA HIS A 605 -19.74 -20.23 -24.42
C HIS A 605 -18.37 -19.60 -24.70
N PRO A 606 -17.81 -19.79 -25.92
CA PRO A 606 -16.50 -19.24 -26.26
C PRO A 606 -16.49 -17.72 -26.21
N LEU A 607 -15.34 -17.13 -25.86
CA LEU A 607 -15.17 -15.69 -25.82
C LEU A 607 -15.24 -15.07 -27.22
N TYR A 608 -14.88 -15.85 -28.25
CA TYR A 608 -15.00 -15.47 -29.66
C TYR A 608 -15.80 -16.54 -30.42
N PRO A 609 -17.13 -16.40 -30.50
CA PRO A 609 -18.02 -17.38 -31.16
C PRO A 609 -17.67 -17.63 -32.63
N ASP A 610 -17.24 -16.59 -33.34
CA ASP A 610 -16.96 -16.62 -34.78
C ASP A 610 -15.71 -17.43 -35.16
N ALA A 611 -14.87 -17.85 -34.21
CA ALA A 611 -13.72 -18.70 -34.52
C ALA A 611 -14.08 -20.13 -34.91
N LYS A 612 -15.20 -20.69 -34.40
CA LYS A 612 -15.57 -22.09 -34.68
C LYS A 612 -15.93 -22.33 -36.15
N LEU A 613 -16.32 -21.29 -36.89
CA LEU A 613 -16.64 -21.37 -38.32
C LEU A 613 -15.41 -21.49 -39.24
N ASN A 614 -14.21 -21.15 -38.76
CA ASN A 614 -12.99 -21.09 -39.59
C ASN A 614 -11.97 -22.21 -39.32
N GLU A 615 -12.20 -23.07 -38.31
CA GLU A 615 -11.32 -24.22 -38.02
C GLU A 615 -11.82 -25.54 -38.66
N GLU A 616 -13.02 -25.57 -39.26
CA GLU A 616 -13.60 -26.71 -39.99
C GLU A 616 -13.46 -26.63 -41.53
N THR A 617 -12.73 -25.64 -42.04
CA THR A 617 -12.30 -25.52 -43.45
C THR A 617 -10.79 -25.50 -43.54
#